data_AF-A0A357NFQ5-F1
#
_entry.id   AF-A0A357NFQ5-F1
#
_cell.length_a   1.000
_cell.length_b   1.000
_cell.length_c   1.000
_cell.angle_alpha   90.00
_cell.angle_beta   90.00
_cell.angle_gamma   90.00
#
_symmetry.space_group_name_H-M   'P 1'
#
loop_
_entity.id
_entity.type
_entity.pdbx_description
1 polymer ?
#
loop_
_entity_poly.entity_id
_entity_poly.type
_entity_poly.pdbx_seq_one_letter_code
_entity_poly.pdbx_strand_id
1 'polypeptide(L)'
;MPGASLWLKREPSVAEVLAAIEKRDMSRYREVVFCGYGEPLSRVYDIIEICKKLKAQYPLPIRINTNGQANLLYGKDITPLLAGYVDYISVSLNAKDAYSYQAMCRSEYGEAAFSGLLAFAERCKKHIPHVALSVVDVLPAEDIERCREIAGKIGVDFRVRHFVG
;
A
#
# COMPACT_ATOMS: atom_id res chain seq x y z
N MET A 1 -19.92 22.11 -8.97
CA MET A 1 -19.84 22.00 -7.49
C MET A 1 -18.37 22.22 -7.11
N PRO A 2 -18.03 23.15 -6.22
CA PRO A 2 -16.66 23.31 -5.74
C PRO A 2 -16.24 22.01 -5.04
N GLY A 3 -15.06 21.50 -5.39
CA GLY A 3 -14.58 20.20 -4.91
C GLY A 3 -14.57 20.13 -3.39
N ALA A 4 -15.20 19.08 -2.85
CA ALA A 4 -15.14 18.81 -1.42
C ALA A 4 -13.67 18.70 -1.00
N SER A 5 -13.30 19.34 0.10
CA SER A 5 -11.97 19.20 0.70
C SER A 5 -11.68 17.70 0.88
N LEU A 6 -10.60 17.22 0.24
CA LEU A 6 -10.12 15.84 0.38
C LEU A 6 -9.49 15.60 1.76
N TRP A 7 -9.30 16.68 2.53
CA TRP A 7 -8.78 16.65 3.89
C TRP A 7 -9.89 16.37 4.91
N LEU A 8 -9.70 15.32 5.68
CA LEU A 8 -10.54 15.00 6.82
C LEU A 8 -10.26 15.97 7.97
N LYS A 9 -11.31 16.38 8.69
CA LYS A 9 -11.15 17.20 9.91
C LYS A 9 -10.45 16.43 11.04
N ARG A 10 -10.66 15.12 11.07
CA ARG A 10 -9.99 14.15 11.93
C ARG A 10 -10.01 12.78 11.28
N GLU A 11 -9.09 11.94 11.72
CA GLU A 11 -9.09 10.52 11.41
C GLU A 11 -10.39 9.82 11.90
N PRO A 12 -11.03 9.00 11.06
CA PRO A 12 -12.23 8.25 11.46
C PRO A 12 -11.83 7.09 12.39
N SER A 13 -12.71 6.72 13.31
CA SER A 13 -12.56 5.50 14.11
C SER A 13 -12.86 4.25 13.28
N VAL A 14 -12.41 3.08 13.73
CA VAL A 14 -12.73 1.78 13.11
C VAL A 14 -14.25 1.60 12.97
N ALA A 15 -15.01 1.96 14.00
CA ALA A 15 -16.47 1.86 13.99
C ALA A 15 -17.11 2.77 12.92
N GLU A 16 -16.60 3.98 12.74
CA GLU A 16 -17.09 4.91 11.71
C GLU A 16 -16.80 4.40 10.30
N VAL A 17 -15.62 3.79 10.09
CA VAL A 17 -15.26 3.17 8.80
C VAL A 17 -16.19 1.99 8.51
N LEU A 18 -16.38 1.08 9.46
CA LEU A 18 -17.25 -0.09 9.30
C LEU A 18 -18.70 0.32 9.04
N ALA A 19 -19.24 1.25 9.82
CA ALA A 19 -20.60 1.76 9.63
C ALA A 19 -20.79 2.46 8.27
N ALA A 20 -19.74 3.07 7.71
CA ALA A 20 -19.79 3.64 6.37
C ALA A 20 -19.78 2.55 5.27
N ILE A 21 -19.06 1.46 5.49
CA ILE A 21 -19.02 0.30 4.59
C ILE A 21 -20.36 -0.46 4.61
N GLU A 22 -20.94 -0.69 5.79
CA GLU A 22 -22.23 -1.38 5.97
C GLU A 22 -23.40 -0.70 5.25
N LYS A 23 -23.30 0.61 5.01
CA LYS A 23 -24.29 1.38 4.23
C LYS A 23 -24.20 1.14 2.72
N ARG A 24 -23.19 0.39 2.26
CA ARG A 24 -22.97 0.08 0.84
C ARG A 24 -23.40 -1.35 0.55
N ASP A 25 -23.92 -1.57 -0.65
CA ASP A 25 -24.12 -2.91 -1.18
C ASP A 25 -22.78 -3.48 -1.64
N MET A 26 -22.14 -4.25 -0.76
CA MET A 26 -20.80 -4.80 -0.99
C MET A 26 -20.74 -5.82 -2.14
N SER A 27 -21.87 -6.43 -2.53
CA SER A 27 -21.94 -7.39 -3.63
C SER A 27 -21.61 -6.77 -5.00
N ARG A 28 -21.69 -5.44 -5.11
CA ARG A 28 -21.41 -4.68 -6.34
C ARG A 28 -19.93 -4.42 -6.58
N TYR A 29 -19.07 -4.71 -5.61
CA TYR A 29 -17.65 -4.43 -5.67
C TYR A 29 -16.86 -5.72 -5.89
N ARG A 30 -15.66 -5.58 -6.49
CA ARG A 30 -14.77 -6.72 -6.76
C ARG A 30 -13.66 -6.86 -5.73
N GLU A 31 -13.30 -5.78 -5.06
CA GLU A 31 -12.25 -5.72 -4.05
C GLU A 31 -12.50 -4.55 -3.09
N VAL A 32 -11.94 -4.65 -1.89
CA VAL A 32 -11.77 -3.51 -0.98
C VAL A 32 -10.32 -3.05 -1.08
N VAL A 33 -10.11 -1.76 -1.30
CA VAL A 33 -8.76 -1.19 -1.42
C VAL A 33 -8.55 -0.14 -0.34
N PHE A 34 -7.54 -0.35 0.51
CA PHE A 34 -7.02 0.68 1.39
C PHE A 34 -6.01 1.52 0.62
N CYS A 35 -6.42 2.72 0.23
CA CYS A 35 -5.63 3.73 -0.45
C CYS A 35 -6.20 5.13 -0.18
N GLY A 36 -5.51 6.18 -0.61
CA GLY A 36 -6.01 7.56 -0.53
C GLY A 36 -4.92 8.54 -0.13
N TYR A 37 -5.33 9.65 0.47
CA TYR A 37 -4.42 10.62 1.08
C TYR A 37 -3.93 10.08 2.42
N GLY A 38 -2.63 9.82 2.52
CA GLY A 38 -1.97 9.24 3.70
C GLY A 38 -1.40 7.84 3.45
N GLU A 39 -0.69 7.32 4.45
CA GLU A 39 -0.12 5.96 4.45
C GLU A 39 -1.02 5.03 5.29
N PRO A 40 -1.79 4.10 4.68
CA PRO A 40 -2.72 3.25 5.42
C PRO A 40 -2.07 2.46 6.54
N LEU A 41 -0.84 1.98 6.33
CA LEU A 41 -0.13 1.19 7.33
C LEU A 41 0.39 2.01 8.51
N SER A 42 0.24 3.34 8.51
CA SER A 42 0.48 4.15 9.72
C SER A 42 -0.52 3.83 10.85
N ARG A 43 -1.67 3.25 10.50
CA ARG A 43 -2.72 2.78 11.41
C ARG A 43 -2.93 1.27 11.28
N VAL A 44 -1.83 0.50 11.24
CA VAL A 44 -1.88 -0.94 10.93
C VAL A 44 -2.85 -1.73 11.82
N TYR A 45 -2.96 -1.39 13.10
CA TYR A 45 -3.86 -2.05 14.04
C TYR A 45 -5.34 -1.84 13.70
N ASP A 46 -5.70 -0.61 13.35
CA ASP A 46 -7.06 -0.26 12.90
C ASP A 46 -7.38 -0.97 11.57
N ILE A 47 -6.42 -0.97 10.63
CA ILE A 47 -6.56 -1.68 9.35
C ILE A 47 -6.83 -3.17 9.58
N ILE A 48 -6.09 -3.84 10.48
CA ILE A 48 -6.28 -5.26 10.77
C ILE A 48 -7.67 -5.50 11.38
N GLU A 49 -8.12 -4.64 12.29
CA GLU A 49 -9.45 -4.77 12.88
C GLU A 49 -10.55 -4.66 11.81
N ILE A 50 -10.42 -3.69 10.90
CA ILE A 50 -11.34 -3.52 9.77
C ILE A 50 -11.29 -4.76 8.86
N CYS A 51 -10.10 -5.22 8.46
CA CYS A 51 -9.94 -6.39 7.59
C CYS A 51 -10.57 -7.64 8.21
N LYS A 52 -10.40 -7.87 9.51
CA LYS A 52 -11.02 -8.99 10.24
C LYS A 52 -12.54 -8.97 10.10
N LYS A 53 -13.16 -7.80 10.30
CA LYS A 53 -14.62 -7.65 10.18
C LYS A 53 -15.09 -7.82 8.75
N LEU A 54 -14.38 -7.24 7.78
CA LEU A 54 -14.72 -7.38 6.36
C LEU A 54 -14.62 -8.83 5.88
N LYS A 55 -13.55 -9.54 6.22
CA LYS A 55 -13.37 -10.96 5.87
C LYS A 55 -14.43 -11.87 6.47
N ALA A 56 -14.94 -11.54 7.66
CA ALA A 56 -16.01 -12.29 8.31
C ALA A 56 -17.38 -12.08 7.65
N GLN A 57 -17.60 -10.93 7.00
CA GLN A 57 -18.90 -10.53 6.46
C GLN A 57 -19.00 -10.67 4.95
N TYR A 58 -17.89 -10.48 4.23
CA TYR A 58 -17.89 -10.36 2.77
C TYR A 58 -16.81 -11.23 2.13
N PRO A 59 -17.14 -11.99 1.06
CA PRO A 59 -16.17 -12.80 0.31
C PRO A 59 -15.41 -11.94 -0.71
N LEU A 60 -14.85 -10.81 -0.27
CA LEU A 60 -14.11 -9.88 -1.13
C LEU A 60 -12.59 -9.95 -0.85
N PRO A 61 -11.76 -9.88 -1.89
CA PRO A 61 -10.34 -9.65 -1.72
C PRO A 61 -10.08 -8.24 -1.17
N ILE A 62 -9.06 -8.13 -0.34
CA ILE A 62 -8.60 -6.91 0.30
C ILE A 62 -7.20 -6.59 -0.21
N ARG A 63 -7.05 -5.37 -0.72
CA ARG A 63 -5.78 -4.82 -1.23
C ARG A 63 -5.34 -3.62 -0.40
N ILE A 64 -4.05 -3.55 -0.11
CA ILE A 64 -3.43 -2.35 0.49
C ILE A 64 -2.47 -1.73 -0.52
N ASN A 65 -2.61 -0.43 -0.77
CA ASN A 65 -1.58 0.36 -1.43
C ASN A 65 -0.78 1.10 -0.35
N THR A 66 0.55 1.00 -0.39
CA THR A 66 1.44 1.56 0.62
C THR A 66 2.71 2.12 0.00
N ASN A 67 3.40 3.00 0.72
CA ASN A 67 4.78 3.43 0.44
C ASN A 67 5.82 2.38 0.87
N GLY A 68 5.42 1.33 1.60
CA GLY A 68 6.27 0.23 2.05
C GLY A 68 7.14 0.54 3.27
N GLN A 69 7.00 1.69 3.91
CA GLN A 69 7.86 2.12 5.02
C GLN A 69 7.34 1.68 6.39
N ALA A 70 6.29 0.85 6.46
CA ALA A 70 5.63 0.48 7.72
C ALA A 70 6.59 -0.16 8.75
N ASN A 71 7.51 -1.02 8.31
CA ASN A 71 8.49 -1.62 9.22
C ASN A 71 9.47 -0.58 9.80
N LEU A 72 9.82 0.46 9.03
CA LEU A 72 10.63 1.58 9.51
C LEU A 72 9.83 2.40 10.54
N LEU A 73 8.58 2.72 10.22
CA LEU A 73 7.67 3.47 11.10
C LEU A 73 7.48 2.80 12.47
N TYR A 74 7.30 1.48 12.51
CA TYR A 74 7.09 0.75 13.76
C TYR A 74 8.39 0.22 14.40
N GLY A 75 9.54 0.36 13.74
CA GLY A 75 10.82 -0.19 14.20
C GLY A 75 10.85 -1.72 14.33
N LYS A 76 9.91 -2.43 13.70
CA LYS A 76 9.76 -3.89 13.78
C LYS A 76 9.08 -4.46 12.54
N ASP A 77 9.16 -5.76 12.36
CA ASP A 77 8.44 -6.44 11.29
C ASP A 77 6.94 -6.57 11.60
N ILE A 78 6.11 -5.83 10.88
CA ILE A 78 4.64 -5.88 11.02
C ILE A 78 3.99 -6.79 9.98
N THR A 79 4.74 -7.31 9.01
CA THR A 79 4.18 -8.13 7.92
C THR A 79 3.43 -9.38 8.38
N PRO A 80 3.80 -10.06 9.49
CA PRO A 80 3.01 -11.19 10.00
C PRO A 80 1.60 -10.79 10.44
N LEU A 81 1.39 -9.53 10.83
CA LEU A 81 0.06 -9.06 11.27
C LEU A 81 -0.95 -8.97 10.11
N LEU A 82 -0.47 -8.94 8.87
CA LEU A 82 -1.29 -8.85 7.65
C LEU A 82 -1.73 -10.25 7.16
N ALA A 83 -1.11 -11.32 7.67
CA ALA A 83 -1.33 -12.69 7.24
C ALA A 83 -2.80 -13.11 7.43
N GLY A 84 -3.40 -13.69 6.39
CA GLY A 84 -4.79 -14.15 6.40
C GLY A 84 -5.86 -13.04 6.32
N TYR A 85 -5.46 -11.77 6.35
CA TYR A 85 -6.39 -10.63 6.26
C TYR A 85 -6.26 -9.81 4.99
N VAL A 86 -5.07 -9.80 4.39
CA VAL A 86 -4.76 -9.05 3.16
C VAL A 86 -4.39 -10.02 2.05
N ASP A 87 -5.02 -9.87 0.89
CA ASP A 87 -4.79 -10.75 -0.27
C ASP A 87 -3.76 -10.17 -1.24
N TYR A 88 -3.69 -8.84 -1.31
CA TYR A 88 -2.78 -8.13 -2.21
C TYR A 88 -2.14 -6.93 -1.52
N ILE A 89 -0.84 -6.74 -1.69
CA ILE A 89 -0.16 -5.51 -1.30
C ILE A 89 0.60 -4.89 -2.49
N SER A 90 0.33 -3.61 -2.74
CA SER A 90 1.00 -2.81 -3.77
C SER A 90 1.90 -1.78 -3.10
N VAL A 91 3.21 -1.97 -3.23
CA VAL A 91 4.23 -1.08 -2.68
C VAL A 91 4.66 -0.09 -3.76
N SER A 92 4.59 1.21 -3.45
CA SER A 92 4.96 2.28 -4.37
C SER A 92 6.48 2.43 -4.40
N LEU A 93 7.12 1.92 -5.46
CA LEU A 93 8.56 2.03 -5.66
C LEU A 93 8.93 3.39 -6.27
N ASN A 94 8.31 3.75 -7.40
CA ASN A 94 8.43 5.02 -8.14
C ASN A 94 9.85 5.56 -8.42
N ALA A 95 10.92 4.83 -8.13
CA ALA A 95 12.30 5.26 -8.36
C ALA A 95 13.22 4.06 -8.60
N LYS A 96 14.24 4.27 -9.45
CA LYS A 96 15.21 3.24 -9.84
C LYS A 96 16.31 2.97 -8.81
N ASP A 97 16.50 3.87 -7.85
CA ASP A 97 17.54 3.79 -6.82
C ASP A 97 17.19 4.67 -5.60
N ALA A 98 17.99 4.54 -4.54
CA ALA A 98 17.77 5.22 -3.27
C ALA A 98 17.89 6.74 -3.35
N TYR A 99 18.84 7.24 -4.14
CA TYR A 99 19.04 8.67 -4.37
C TYR A 99 17.81 9.29 -5.05
N SER A 100 17.37 8.70 -6.16
CA SER A 100 16.20 9.14 -6.92
C SER A 100 14.92 9.04 -6.08
N TYR A 101 14.80 7.99 -5.28
CA TYR A 101 13.70 7.83 -4.34
C TYR A 101 13.67 8.96 -3.32
N GLN A 102 14.81 9.26 -2.68
CA GLN A 102 14.86 10.30 -1.68
C GLN A 102 14.63 11.70 -2.28
N ALA A 103 15.19 11.97 -3.45
CA ALA A 103 14.96 13.22 -4.17
C ALA A 103 13.46 13.45 -4.47
N MET A 104 12.74 12.39 -4.82
CA MET A 104 11.31 12.44 -5.13
C MET A 104 10.42 12.45 -3.88
N CYS A 105 10.58 11.44 -3.03
CA CYS A 105 9.68 11.17 -1.91
C CYS A 105 9.99 12.00 -0.67
N ARG A 106 11.23 12.48 -0.52
CA ARG A 106 11.70 13.25 0.64
C ARG A 106 11.30 12.57 1.96
N SER A 107 11.63 11.28 2.06
CA SER A 107 11.29 10.48 3.24
C SER A 107 12.05 10.99 4.47
N GLU A 108 11.43 10.89 5.64
CA GLU A 108 12.07 11.14 6.94
C GLU A 108 13.22 10.16 7.21
N TYR A 109 13.20 8.97 6.60
CA TYR A 109 14.24 7.96 6.73
C TYR A 109 15.39 8.14 5.73
N GLY A 110 15.38 9.21 4.93
CA GLY A 110 16.40 9.45 3.90
C GLY A 110 16.47 8.32 2.87
N GLU A 111 17.67 8.06 2.34
CA GLU A 111 17.92 6.98 1.37
C GLU A 111 17.62 5.58 1.94
N ALA A 112 17.63 5.40 3.26
CA ALA A 112 17.29 4.12 3.90
C ALA A 112 15.82 3.73 3.68
N ALA A 113 14.95 4.68 3.32
CA ALA A 113 13.58 4.39 2.94
C ALA A 113 13.49 3.40 1.76
N PHE A 114 14.42 3.49 0.81
CA PHE A 114 14.44 2.64 -0.37
C PHE A 114 14.79 1.19 -0.05
N SER A 115 15.82 0.94 0.76
CA SER A 115 16.11 -0.42 1.20
C SER A 115 15.03 -0.95 2.14
N GLY A 116 14.46 -0.08 2.99
CA GLY A 116 13.36 -0.41 3.89
C GLY A 116 12.10 -0.88 3.17
N LEU A 117 11.65 -0.16 2.14
CA LEU A 117 10.45 -0.55 1.38
C LEU A 117 10.66 -1.84 0.59
N LEU A 118 11.86 -2.08 0.04
CA LEU A 118 12.17 -3.33 -0.65
C LEU A 118 12.18 -4.51 0.32
N ALA A 119 12.79 -4.33 1.49
CA ALA A 119 12.83 -5.35 2.53
C ALA A 119 11.46 -5.59 3.16
N PHE A 120 10.55 -4.60 3.13
CA PHE A 120 9.15 -4.78 3.51
C PHE A 120 8.40 -5.63 2.47
N ALA A 121 8.49 -5.26 1.19
CA ALA A 121 7.86 -6.01 0.09
C ALA A 121 8.32 -7.47 0.07
N GLU A 122 9.62 -7.73 0.24
CA GLU A 122 10.16 -9.09 0.28
C GLU A 122 9.59 -9.91 1.44
N ARG A 123 9.44 -9.31 2.64
CA ARG A 123 8.86 -9.98 3.81
C ARG A 123 7.37 -10.27 3.63
N CYS A 124 6.62 -9.37 3.00
CA CYS A 124 5.20 -9.58 2.71
C CYS A 124 4.94 -10.89 1.94
N LYS A 125 5.85 -11.35 1.07
CA LYS A 125 5.69 -12.61 0.32
C LYS A 125 5.48 -13.84 1.21
N LYS A 126 5.97 -13.80 2.45
CA LYS A 126 5.82 -14.90 3.41
C LYS A 126 4.41 -15.01 3.98
N HIS A 127 3.59 -13.97 3.80
CA HIS A 127 2.34 -13.77 4.52
C HIS A 127 1.16 -13.38 3.63
N ILE A 128 1.42 -12.78 2.47
CA ILE A 128 0.41 -12.20 1.57
C ILE A 128 0.51 -12.89 0.20
N PRO A 129 -0.61 -13.39 -0.36
CA PRO A 129 -0.62 -14.12 -1.63
C PRO A 129 -0.03 -13.35 -2.82
N HIS A 130 -0.35 -12.06 -2.92
CA HIS A 130 0.09 -11.21 -4.03
C HIS A 130 0.84 -9.98 -3.50
N VAL A 131 2.08 -9.82 -3.94
CA VAL A 131 2.93 -8.67 -3.60
C VAL A 131 3.43 -8.08 -4.90
N ALA A 132 3.26 -6.77 -5.07
CA ALA A 132 3.78 -6.07 -6.23
C ALA A 132 4.52 -4.79 -5.85
N LEU A 133 5.62 -4.52 -6.55
CA LEU A 133 6.14 -3.15 -6.66
C LEU A 133 5.41 -2.45 -7.80
N SER A 134 5.09 -1.18 -7.59
CA SER A 134 4.45 -0.36 -8.62
C SER A 134 5.18 0.94 -8.88
N VAL A 135 5.07 1.40 -10.12
CA VAL A 135 5.55 2.70 -10.59
C VAL A 135 4.44 3.44 -11.33
N VAL A 136 4.62 4.74 -11.55
CA VAL A 136 3.79 5.53 -12.47
C VAL A 136 4.46 5.63 -13.84
N ASP A 137 3.67 5.68 -14.90
CA ASP A 137 4.12 5.71 -16.31
C ASP A 137 4.76 7.03 -16.76
N VAL A 138 4.84 8.02 -15.88
CA VAL A 138 5.55 9.29 -16.12
C VAL A 138 7.06 9.19 -15.91
N LEU A 139 7.56 8.05 -15.42
CA LEU A 139 9.00 7.79 -15.31
C LEU A 139 9.61 7.53 -16.70
N PRO A 140 10.89 7.86 -16.92
CA PRO A 140 11.62 7.41 -18.11
C PRO A 140 11.52 5.90 -18.28
N ALA A 141 11.41 5.43 -19.53
CA ALA A 141 11.26 4.01 -19.83
C ALA A 141 12.40 3.14 -19.25
N GLU A 142 13.63 3.65 -19.29
CA GLU A 142 14.81 3.02 -18.67
C GLU A 142 14.67 2.88 -17.15
N ASP A 143 14.09 3.88 -16.49
CA ASP A 143 13.85 3.87 -15.04
C ASP A 143 12.74 2.88 -14.67
N ILE A 144 11.68 2.80 -15.48
CA ILE A 144 10.63 1.78 -15.34
C ILE A 144 11.23 0.39 -15.43
N GLU A 145 12.13 0.16 -16.40
CA GLU A 145 12.70 -1.15 -16.59
C GLU A 145 13.71 -1.53 -15.51
N ARG A 146 14.46 -0.55 -14.99
CA ARG A 146 15.25 -0.77 -13.78
C ARG A 146 14.39 -1.14 -12.58
N CYS A 147 13.21 -0.52 -12.43
CA CYS A 147 12.25 -0.88 -11.39
C CYS A 147 11.69 -2.31 -11.57
N ARG A 148 11.45 -2.74 -12.82
CA ARG A 148 11.05 -4.11 -13.13
C ARG A 148 12.13 -5.12 -12.72
N GLU A 149 13.39 -4.84 -13.02
CA GLU A 149 14.52 -5.68 -12.59
C GLU A 149 14.61 -5.78 -11.07
N ILE A 150 14.38 -4.69 -10.34
CA ILE A 150 14.35 -4.68 -8.87
C ILE A 150 13.26 -5.61 -8.35
N ALA A 151 12.03 -5.51 -8.89
CA ALA A 151 10.93 -6.38 -8.51
C ALA A 151 11.26 -7.86 -8.79
N GLY A 152 11.85 -8.16 -9.95
CA GLY A 152 12.30 -9.51 -10.30
C GLY A 152 13.37 -10.06 -9.36
N LYS A 153 14.36 -9.23 -8.96
CA LYS A 153 15.43 -9.62 -8.03
C LYS A 153 14.90 -10.00 -6.65
N ILE A 154 13.89 -9.30 -6.15
CA ILE A 154 13.24 -9.64 -4.87
C ILE A 154 12.08 -10.62 -5.05
N GLY A 155 11.80 -11.08 -6.28
CA GLY A 155 10.78 -12.08 -6.58
C GLY A 155 9.34 -11.64 -6.25
N VAL A 156 8.96 -10.42 -6.62
CA VAL A 156 7.59 -9.90 -6.51
C VAL A 156 7.08 -9.43 -7.87
N ASP A 157 5.76 -9.28 -8.00
CA ASP A 157 5.15 -8.76 -9.22
C ASP A 157 5.56 -7.31 -9.48
N PHE A 158 5.48 -6.90 -10.74
CA PHE A 158 5.73 -5.51 -11.14
C PHE A 158 4.53 -4.93 -11.90
N ARG A 159 4.12 -3.72 -11.52
CA ARG A 159 2.97 -3.03 -12.12
C ARG A 159 3.30 -1.59 -12.49
N VAL A 160 3.04 -1.23 -13.74
CA VAL A 160 3.03 0.17 -14.18
C VAL A 160 1.60 0.71 -14.05
N ARG A 161 1.46 1.90 -13.46
CA ARG A 161 0.18 2.59 -13.26
C ARG A 161 0.12 3.80 -14.17
N HIS A 162 -1.02 3.98 -14.85
CA HIS A 162 -1.25 5.16 -15.66
C HIS A 162 -1.52 6.38 -14.77
N PHE A 163 -0.80 7.47 -15.02
CA PHE A 163 -1.08 8.74 -14.38
C PHE A 163 -2.35 9.35 -14.98
N VAL A 164 -3.39 9.48 -14.15
CA VAL A 164 -4.63 10.17 -14.50
C VAL A 164 -4.55 11.54 -13.84
N GLY A 165 -4.16 12.55 -14.63
CA GLY A 165 -4.07 13.96 -14.22
C GLY A 165 -5.37 14.72 -14.44
#